data_AF-A0A6C0KCX4-F1
#
_entry.id   AF-A0A6C0KCX4-F1
#
_cell.length_a   1.000
_cell.length_b   1.000
_cell.length_c   1.000
_cell.angle_alpha   90.00
_cell.angle_beta   90.00
_cell.angle_gamma   90.00
#
_symmetry.space_group_name_H-M   'P 1'
#
loop_
_entity.id
_entity.type
_entity.pdbx_description
1 polymer ?
#
loop_
_entity_poly.entity_id
_entity_poly.type
_entity_poly.pdbx_seq_one_letter_code
_entity_poly.pdbx_strand_id
1 'polypeptide(L)'
;MYTLCLPKIDNNVSKKLLFDIFNKYNFGIIYKIDLITIKQSKRAFIHYNSWNNNEKNEKIKNYLDDGLDIKIIYEFPWFWKCSKSKS
;
A
#
# COMPACT_ATOMS: atom_id res chain seq x y z
N MET A 1 -12.23 -7.26 -4.54
CA MET A 1 -10.83 -7.27 -4.07
C MET A 1 -10.29 -5.86 -4.17
N TYR A 2 -9.59 -5.37 -3.15
CA TYR A 2 -9.05 -4.00 -3.14
C TYR A 2 -7.55 -4.06 -3.33
N THR A 3 -7.02 -3.38 -4.35
CA THR A 3 -5.59 -3.44 -4.68
C THR A 3 -4.97 -2.04 -4.55
N LEU A 4 -3.98 -1.92 -3.67
CA LEU A 4 -3.14 -0.72 -3.58
C LEU A 4 -1.92 -0.87 -4.47
N CYS A 5 -1.62 0.16 -5.23
CA CYS A 5 -0.40 0.29 -6.01
C CYS A 5 0.54 1.28 -5.34
N LEU A 6 1.77 0.85 -5.12
CA LEU A 6 2.91 1.66 -4.70
C LEU A 6 3.83 1.80 -5.92
N PRO A 7 3.78 2.94 -6.63
CA PRO A 7 4.48 3.11 -7.90
C PRO A 7 5.99 3.30 -7.74
N LYS A 8 6.48 3.67 -6.55
CA LYS A 8 7.90 3.90 -6.30
C LYS A 8 8.27 3.43 -4.90
N ILE A 9 9.07 2.38 -4.86
CA ILE A 9 9.63 1.77 -3.65
C ILE A 9 11.13 1.61 -3.87
N ASP A 10 11.87 1.85 -2.80
CA ASP A 10 13.31 1.63 -2.75
C ASP A 10 13.69 0.17 -2.99
N ASN A 11 14.86 -0.02 -3.58
CA ASN A 11 15.36 -1.35 -3.93
C ASN A 11 15.66 -2.18 -2.67
N ASN A 12 15.91 -1.52 -1.54
CA ASN A 12 16.16 -2.16 -0.24
C ASN A 12 14.91 -2.77 0.40
N VAL A 13 13.72 -2.43 -0.09
CA VAL A 13 12.45 -2.88 0.50
C VAL A 13 12.14 -4.31 0.06
N SER A 14 11.89 -5.15 1.06
CA SER A 14 11.49 -6.55 0.88
C SER A 14 9.98 -6.73 1.10
N LYS A 15 9.38 -7.77 0.49
CA LYS A 15 7.95 -8.10 0.69
C LYS A 15 7.57 -8.24 2.16
N LYS A 16 8.47 -8.81 2.98
CA LYS A 16 8.25 -8.99 4.43
C LYS A 16 8.13 -7.65 5.17
N LEU A 17 8.95 -6.67 4.81
CA LEU A 17 8.93 -5.34 5.42
C LEU A 17 7.65 -4.58 5.04
N LEU A 18 7.25 -4.65 3.76
CA LEU A 18 5.94 -4.14 3.33
C LEU A 18 4.81 -4.79 4.12
N PHE A 19 4.81 -6.12 4.22
CA PHE A 19 3.80 -6.83 5.00
C PHE A 19 3.75 -6.34 6.46
N ASP A 20 4.89 -6.25 7.14
CA ASP A 20 4.96 -5.81 8.54
C ASP A 20 4.40 -4.38 8.73
N ILE A 21 4.78 -3.46 7.85
CA ILE A 21 4.32 -2.06 7.92
C ILE A 21 2.83 -1.99 7.63
N PHE A 22 2.36 -2.57 6.53
CA PHE A 22 0.93 -2.53 6.18
C PHE A 22 0.06 -3.28 7.20
N ASN A 23 0.60 -4.34 7.82
CA ASN A 23 -0.04 -5.04 8.93
C ASN A 23 -0.13 -4.15 10.18
N LYS A 24 0.92 -3.37 10.51
CA LYS A 24 0.90 -2.38 11.60
C LYS A 24 -0.13 -1.27 11.38
N TYR A 25 -0.30 -0.79 10.14
CA TYR A 25 -1.32 0.20 9.81
C TYR A 25 -2.75 -0.36 9.89
N ASN A 26 -2.91 -1.69 9.89
CA ASN A 26 -4.18 -2.39 10.08
C ASN A 26 -5.32 -1.91 9.14
N PHE A 27 -4.99 -1.64 7.88
CA PHE A 27 -5.98 -1.27 6.86
C PHE A 27 -6.96 -2.39 6.54
N GLY A 28 -6.55 -3.64 6.75
CA GLY A 28 -7.34 -4.82 6.43
C GLY A 28 -6.49 -6.08 6.35
N ILE A 29 -7.11 -7.16 5.91
CA ILE A 29 -6.45 -8.46 5.72
C ILE A 29 -5.73 -8.45 4.37
N ILE A 30 -4.40 -8.43 4.42
CA ILE A 30 -3.55 -8.54 3.24
C ILE A 30 -3.65 -9.98 2.72
N TYR A 31 -4.13 -10.13 1.48
CA TYR A 31 -4.19 -11.41 0.78
C TYR A 31 -2.84 -11.74 0.15
N LYS A 32 -2.28 -10.79 -0.59
CA LYS A 32 -1.09 -10.99 -1.40
C LYS A 32 -0.33 -9.69 -1.61
N ILE A 33 0.99 -9.78 -1.66
CA ILE A 33 1.87 -8.67 -2.05
C ILE A 33 2.67 -9.11 -3.27
N ASP A 34 2.43 -8.44 -4.39
CA ASP A 34 3.22 -8.54 -5.60
C ASP A 34 4.23 -7.41 -5.65
N LEU A 35 5.47 -7.74 -6.00
CA LEU A 35 6.59 -6.79 -5.94
C LEU A 35 7.34 -6.92 -7.26
N ILE A 36 7.21 -5.90 -8.09
CA ILE A 36 7.68 -5.85 -9.47
C ILE A 36 8.88 -4.92 -9.51
N THR A 37 10.03 -5.42 -9.92
CA THR A 37 11.23 -4.60 -10.07
C THR A 37 11.30 -4.08 -11.50
N ILE A 38 11.29 -2.76 -11.68
CA ILE A 38 11.37 -2.08 -12.97
C ILE A 38 12.65 -1.25 -13.00
N LYS A 39 13.67 -1.78 -13.70
CA LYS A 39 15.01 -1.19 -13.81
C LYS A 39 15.62 -0.89 -12.43
N GLN A 40 15.58 0.37 -11.99
CA GLN A 40 16.14 0.86 -10.72
C GLN A 40 15.09 1.16 -9.65
N SER A 41 13.80 0.93 -9.94
CA SER A 41 12.70 1.21 -9.02
C SER A 41 11.87 -0.05 -8.80
N LYS A 42 11.36 -0.26 -7.59
CA LYS A 42 10.41 -1.33 -7.32
C LYS A 42 8.99 -0.75 -7.26
N ARG A 43 8.03 -1.51 -7.75
CA ARG A 43 6.60 -1.29 -7.57
C ARG A 43 6.05 -2.40 -6.70
N ALA A 44 5.17 -2.09 -5.75
CA ALA A 44 4.42 -3.13 -5.06
C ALA A 44 2.93 -2.97 -5.29
N PHE A 45 2.26 -4.11 -5.41
CA PHE A 45 0.82 -4.23 -5.47
C PHE A 45 0.39 -5.03 -4.25
N ILE A 46 -0.44 -4.43 -3.42
CA ILE A 46 -0.93 -5.03 -2.19
C ILE A 46 -2.40 -5.31 -2.39
N HIS A 47 -2.70 -6.59 -2.49
CA HIS A 47 -4.05 -7.10 -2.63
C HIS A 47 -4.62 -7.37 -1.25
N TYR A 48 -5.75 -6.74 -0.94
CA TYR A 48 -6.49 -6.94 0.29
C TYR A 48 -7.67 -7.87 0.02
N ASN A 49 -7.81 -8.89 0.88
CA ASN A 49 -8.98 -9.76 0.89
C ASN A 49 -10.19 -8.97 1.44
N SER A 50 -9.99 -8.34 2.59
CA SER A 50 -10.99 -7.53 3.28
C SER A 50 -10.35 -6.23 3.73
N TRP A 51 -11.03 -5.12 3.47
CA TRP A 51 -10.66 -3.83 4.04
C TRP A 51 -11.36 -3.67 5.38
N ASN A 52 -10.68 -3.15 6.39
CA ASN A 52 -11.26 -2.95 7.71
C ASN A 52 -12.13 -1.68 7.70
N ASN A 53 -13.41 -1.83 8.08
CA ASN A 53 -14.41 -0.76 8.06
C ASN A 53 -14.35 0.08 9.35
N ASN A 54 -13.20 0.72 9.56
CA ASN A 54 -13.04 1.69 10.65
C ASN A 54 -13.21 3.10 10.08
N GLU A 55 -13.71 4.06 10.85
CA GLU A 55 -14.06 5.41 10.33
C GLU A 55 -12.86 6.11 9.67
N LYS A 56 -11.65 5.89 10.18
CA LYS A 56 -10.39 6.34 9.55
C LYS A 56 -10.09 5.63 8.23
N ASN A 57 -10.26 4.32 8.20
CA ASN A 57 -9.97 3.49 7.04
C ASN A 57 -11.01 3.69 5.93
N GLU A 58 -12.26 4.00 6.28
CA GLU A 58 -13.29 4.41 5.32
C GLU A 58 -12.97 5.76 4.68
N LYS A 59 -12.51 6.74 5.48
CA LYS A 59 -12.01 8.00 4.92
C LYS A 59 -10.87 7.74 3.94
N ILE A 60 -9.85 6.99 4.35
CA ILE A 60 -8.70 6.62 3.48
C ILE A 60 -9.19 5.90 2.21
N LYS A 61 -10.12 4.97 2.34
CA LYS A 61 -10.70 4.26 1.20
C LYS A 61 -11.42 5.20 0.26
N ASN A 62 -12.20 6.16 0.75
CA ASN A 62 -12.86 7.19 -0.05
C ASN A 62 -11.85 8.11 -0.74
N TYR A 63 -10.79 8.55 -0.05
CA TYR A 63 -9.70 9.31 -0.66
C TYR A 63 -9.08 8.56 -1.84
N LEU A 64 -8.76 7.29 -1.62
CA LEU A 64 -8.21 6.42 -2.66
C LEU A 64 -9.22 6.13 -3.79
N ASP A 65 -10.51 6.08 -3.49
CA ASP A 65 -11.60 5.90 -4.47
C ASP A 65 -11.75 7.12 -5.38
N ASP A 66 -11.61 8.31 -4.80
CA ASP A 66 -11.60 9.61 -5.48
C ASP A 66 -10.37 9.79 -6.40
N GLY A 67 -9.39 8.87 -6.31
CA GLY A 67 -8.17 8.88 -7.11
C GLY A 67 -7.01 9.64 -6.46
N LEU A 68 -7.11 9.93 -5.17
CA LEU A 68 -6.07 10.61 -4.40
C LEU A 68 -5.03 9.60 -3.89
N ASP A 69 -3.77 10.04 -3.80
CA ASP A 69 -2.68 9.26 -3.21
C ASP A 69 -2.56 9.49 -1.70
N ILE A 70 -2.30 8.41 -0.95
CA ILE A 70 -2.00 8.45 0.47
C ILE A 70 -0.50 8.25 0.71
N LYS A 71 0.01 8.80 1.81
CA LYS A 71 1.41 8.63 2.22
C LYS A 71 1.49 7.72 3.44
N ILE A 72 2.18 6.61 3.29
CA ILE A 72 2.48 5.66 4.37
C ILE A 72 3.91 5.93 4.83
N ILE A 73 4.06 6.42 6.05
CA ILE A 73 5.38 6.66 6.66
C ILE A 73 5.87 5.31 7.17
N TYR A 74 7.00 4.84 6.64
CA TYR A 74 7.63 3.61 7.12
C TYR A 74 8.78 3.89 8.09
N GLU A 75 9.53 4.95 7.83
CA GLU A 75 10.67 5.38 8.65
C GLU A 75 10.84 6.87 8.45
N PHE A 76 10.61 7.69 9.47
CA PHE A 76 10.70 9.15 9.31
C PHE A 76 12.13 9.57 8.92
N PRO A 77 12.33 10.42 7.88
CA PRO A 77 11.34 11.22 7.14
C PRO A 77 10.79 10.57 5.85
N TRP A 78 11.07 9.29 5.62
CA TRP A 78 10.68 8.54 4.43
C TRP A 78 9.24 8.02 4.45
N PHE A 79 8.58 8.13 3.31
CA PHE A 79 7.21 7.66 3.11
C PHE A 79 7.03 7.06 1.71
N TRP A 80 6.09 6.12 1.59
CA TRP A 80 5.64 5.62 0.30
C TRP A 80 4.31 6.24 -0.08
N LYS A 81 4.21 6.66 -1.34
CA LYS A 81 2.93 7.01 -1.93
C LYS A 81 2.19 5.73 -2.32
N CYS A 82 0.94 5.62 -1.89
CA CYS A 82 0.05 4.53 -2.24
C CYS A 82 -1.16 5.11 -2.95
N SER A 83 -1.54 4.48 -4.04
CA SER A 83 -2.69 4.87 -4.85
C SER A 83 -3.57 3.66 -5.08
N LYS A 84 -4.86 3.87 -5.34
CA LYS A 84 -5.75 2.79 -5.74
C LYS A 84 -5.34 2.31 -7.13
N SER A 85 -5.04 1.02 -7.25
CA SER A 85 -4.85 0.40 -8.55
C SER A 85 -6.23 0.15 -9.16
N LYS A 86 -6.49 0.74 -10.34
CA LYS A 86 -7.57 0.29 -11.23
C LYS A 86 -7.05 -0.94 -11.95
N SER A 87 -7.18 -2.12 -11.35
CA SER A 87 -6.97 -3.40 -12.05
C SER A 87 -8.29 -4.11 -12.21
#